data_AF-A0A9N8J8F8-F1
#
_entry.id   AF-A0A9N8J8F8-F1
#
_cell.length_a   1.000
_cell.length_b   1.000
_cell.length_c   1.000
_cell.angle_alpha   90.00
_cell.angle_beta   90.00
_cell.angle_gamma   90.00
#
_symmetry.space_group_name_H-M   'P 1'
#
loop_
_entity.id
_entity.type
_entity.pdbx_description
1 polymer ?
#
loop_
_entity_poly.entity_id
_entity_poly.type
_entity_poly.pdbx_seq_one_letter_code
_entity_poly.pdbx_strand_id
1 'polypeptide(L)'
;MPYNSQDSGLARNDPHKLLEQTARDPRRNRQDEATMTAVQETVDFERQMTRKWKDGDVYAPHDLSGVEMAKWQKGQPKGRPKKDVFDMLKINPLNHYWNFSMMSEFMTEMGKIKHSKDTGLRPVNQRKVAKAVRRAIGLGLMPSVHRHPEILQPRGALGR
;
A
#
# COMPACT_ATOMS: atom_id res chain seq x y z
N MET A 1 49.23 -34.54 46.81
CA MET A 1 48.40 -33.39 47.28
C MET A 1 48.92 -32.14 46.58
N PRO A 2 48.08 -31.24 46.05
CA PRO A 2 46.70 -31.01 46.44
C PRO A 2 45.67 -31.39 45.35
N TYR A 3 44.57 -31.93 45.87
CA TYR A 3 43.24 -31.88 45.26
C TYR A 3 42.82 -30.43 45.06
N ASN A 4 42.12 -30.12 43.96
CA ASN A 4 41.10 -29.10 44.04
C ASN A 4 39.86 -29.53 43.26
N SER A 5 39.01 -30.26 43.99
CA SER A 5 37.58 -30.33 43.71
C SER A 5 36.99 -28.93 43.82
N GLN A 6 36.28 -28.47 42.80
CA GLN A 6 34.97 -27.84 42.99
C GLN A 6 34.07 -28.24 41.83
N ASP A 7 33.22 -29.21 42.14
CA ASP A 7 31.99 -29.51 41.43
C ASP A 7 30.94 -28.50 41.92
N SER A 8 30.28 -27.76 41.03
CA SER A 8 29.06 -27.02 41.37
C SER A 8 28.12 -26.93 40.17
N GLY A 9 27.34 -27.99 40.01
CA GLY A 9 25.88 -27.94 39.89
C GLY A 9 25.22 -26.79 39.13
N LEU A 10 24.55 -27.18 38.04
CA LEU A 10 23.35 -26.58 37.43
C LEU A 10 23.30 -25.03 37.41
N ALA A 11 23.40 -24.43 36.22
CA ALA A 11 22.19 -24.35 35.41
C ALA A 11 22.39 -24.97 34.04
N ARG A 12 21.86 -26.20 33.89
CA ARG A 12 21.78 -26.87 32.59
C ARG A 12 20.86 -26.14 31.59
N ASN A 13 20.27 -25.01 31.98
CA ASN A 13 19.30 -24.21 31.23
C ASN A 13 19.52 -22.69 31.42
N ASP A 14 20.75 -22.18 31.33
CA ASP A 14 20.98 -20.73 31.31
C ASP A 14 20.52 -20.14 29.95
N PRO A 15 19.43 -19.35 29.88
CA PRO A 15 18.89 -18.87 28.61
C PRO A 15 19.88 -17.95 27.88
N HIS A 16 20.70 -17.20 28.62
CA HIS A 16 21.70 -16.29 28.07
C HIS A 16 22.86 -17.02 27.39
N LYS A 17 23.37 -18.12 27.97
CA LYS A 17 24.42 -18.94 27.33
C LYS A 17 23.89 -19.69 26.11
N LEU A 18 22.64 -20.15 26.15
CA LEU A 18 22.00 -20.77 24.99
C LEU A 18 21.84 -19.77 23.84
N LEU A 19 21.39 -18.53 24.14
CA LEU A 19 21.31 -17.43 23.17
C LEU A 19 22.66 -17.11 22.53
N GLU A 20 23.73 -16.98 23.33
CA GLU A 20 25.08 -16.76 22.81
C GLU A 20 25.58 -17.92 21.93
N GLN A 21 25.30 -19.16 22.31
CA GLN A 21 25.65 -20.34 21.50
C GLN A 21 24.86 -20.39 20.20
N THR A 22 23.56 -20.07 20.22
CA THR A 22 22.72 -20.01 19.02
C THR A 22 23.11 -18.88 18.08
N ALA A 23 23.61 -17.75 18.60
CA ALA A 23 24.10 -16.63 17.81
C ALA A 23 25.48 -16.88 17.19
N ARG A 24 26.26 -17.81 17.75
CA ARG A 24 27.57 -18.22 17.24
C ARG A 24 27.54 -19.47 16.36
N ASP A 25 26.39 -20.13 16.22
CA ASP A 25 26.28 -21.33 15.38
C ASP A 25 26.21 -20.95 13.89
N PRO A 26 27.26 -21.21 13.09
CA PRO A 26 27.28 -20.87 11.67
C PRO A 26 26.22 -21.65 10.86
N ARG A 27 25.70 -22.77 11.38
CA ARG A 27 24.63 -23.53 10.74
C ARG A 27 23.30 -22.78 10.82
N ARG A 28 23.06 -22.09 11.93
CA ARG A 28 21.84 -21.32 12.15
C ARG A 28 21.83 -20.05 11.30
N ASN A 29 22.95 -19.31 11.27
CA ASN A 29 23.08 -18.17 10.36
C ASN A 29 22.87 -18.56 8.88
N ARG A 30 23.40 -19.71 8.44
CA ARG A 30 23.18 -20.20 7.07
C ARG A 30 21.72 -20.56 6.80
N GLN A 31 21.02 -21.13 7.79
CA GLN A 31 19.59 -21.41 7.69
C GLN A 31 18.79 -20.11 7.62
N ASP A 32 19.11 -19.14 8.49
CA ASP A 32 18.46 -17.83 8.50
C ASP A 32 18.67 -17.10 7.16
N GLU A 33 19.89 -17.06 6.64
CA GLU A 33 20.21 -16.52 5.30
C GLU A 33 19.42 -17.21 4.18
N ALA A 34 19.39 -18.55 4.17
CA ALA A 34 18.65 -19.31 3.18
C ALA A 34 17.13 -19.04 3.25
N THR A 35 16.57 -18.90 4.46
CA THR A 35 15.15 -18.52 4.63
C THR A 35 14.88 -17.12 4.12
N MET A 36 15.79 -16.16 4.35
CA MET A 36 15.65 -14.78 3.84
C MET A 36 15.71 -14.75 2.31
N THR A 37 16.60 -15.53 1.70
CA THR A 37 16.66 -15.66 0.24
C THR A 37 15.38 -16.27 -0.32
N ALA A 38 14.88 -17.35 0.28
CA ALA A 38 13.63 -17.97 -0.16
C ALA A 38 12.43 -17.01 -0.03
N VAL A 39 12.34 -16.23 1.05
CA VAL A 39 11.30 -15.19 1.19
C VAL A 39 11.44 -14.14 0.09
N GLN A 40 12.65 -13.69 -0.21
CA GLN A 40 12.88 -12.72 -1.28
C GLN A 40 12.44 -13.27 -2.64
N GLU A 41 12.77 -14.53 -2.94
CA GLU A 41 12.34 -15.21 -4.16
C GLU A 41 10.80 -15.30 -4.25
N THR A 42 10.11 -15.64 -3.15
CA THR A 42 8.64 -15.67 -3.14
C THR A 42 8.04 -14.30 -3.48
N VAL A 43 8.57 -13.22 -2.90
CA VAL A 43 8.13 -11.84 -3.20
C VAL A 43 8.38 -11.49 -4.67
N ASP A 44 9.51 -11.92 -5.22
CA ASP A 44 9.84 -11.65 -6.62
C ASP A 44 8.95 -12.43 -7.59
N PHE A 45 8.57 -13.67 -7.26
CA PHE A 45 7.57 -14.43 -8.01
C PHE A 45 6.17 -13.82 -7.89
N GLU A 46 5.77 -13.37 -6.70
CA GLU A 46 4.47 -12.69 -6.51
C GLU A 46 4.36 -11.41 -7.35
N ARG A 47 5.45 -10.64 -7.47
CA ARG A 47 5.48 -9.42 -8.31
C ARG A 47 5.32 -9.72 -9.80
N GLN A 48 5.79 -10.88 -10.25
CA GLN A 48 5.63 -11.33 -11.64
C GLN A 48 4.18 -11.78 -11.93
N MET A 49 3.41 -12.14 -10.90
CA MET A 49 2.00 -12.49 -11.04
C MET A 49 1.13 -11.24 -11.26
N THR A 50 0.83 -10.96 -12.52
CA THR A 50 0.09 -9.75 -12.92
C THR A 50 -1.41 -9.80 -12.61
N ARG A 51 -1.99 -11.01 -12.51
CA ARG A 51 -3.41 -11.24 -12.22
C ARG A 51 -3.63 -11.51 -10.73
N LYS A 52 -4.55 -10.76 -10.11
CA LYS A 52 -5.06 -11.06 -8.76
C LYS A 52 -6.27 -11.98 -8.88
N TRP A 53 -6.09 -13.25 -8.53
CA TRP A 53 -7.16 -14.24 -8.49
C TRP A 53 -8.15 -13.94 -7.36
N LYS A 54 -9.41 -14.22 -7.60
CA LYS A 54 -10.49 -14.13 -6.61
C LYS A 54 -11.15 -15.48 -6.44
N ASP A 55 -11.74 -15.69 -5.27
CA ASP A 55 -12.53 -16.88 -5.02
C ASP A 55 -13.69 -16.98 -6.03
N GLY A 56 -13.86 -18.16 -6.63
CA GLY A 56 -14.84 -18.41 -7.68
C GLY A 56 -14.38 -18.07 -9.10
N ASP A 57 -13.19 -17.48 -9.29
CA ASP A 57 -12.60 -17.36 -10.62
C ASP A 57 -12.25 -18.76 -11.17
N VAL A 58 -12.82 -19.11 -12.33
CA VAL A 58 -12.44 -20.32 -13.06
C VAL A 58 -11.16 -20.05 -13.85
N TYR A 59 -10.25 -21.02 -13.85
CA TYR A 59 -9.01 -20.98 -14.62
C TYR A 59 -8.94 -22.16 -15.59
N ALA A 60 -8.35 -21.92 -16.76
CA ALA A 60 -7.85 -22.95 -17.65
C ALA A 60 -6.31 -23.00 -17.58
N PRO A 61 -5.67 -24.11 -17.98
CA PRO A 61 -4.20 -24.17 -18.04
C PRO A 61 -3.57 -23.04 -18.87
N HIS A 62 -4.28 -22.54 -19.88
CA HIS A 62 -3.84 -21.42 -20.71
C HIS A 62 -3.75 -20.08 -19.95
N ASP A 63 -4.58 -19.88 -18.90
CA ASP A 63 -4.62 -18.64 -18.12
C ASP A 63 -3.36 -18.43 -17.25
N LEU A 64 -2.59 -19.50 -17.03
CA LEU A 64 -1.33 -19.49 -16.30
C LEU A 64 -0.12 -19.22 -17.21
N SER A 65 -0.35 -19.06 -18.52
CA SER A 65 0.72 -18.76 -19.47
C SER A 65 1.19 -17.31 -19.37
N GLY A 66 2.47 -17.08 -19.66
CA GLY A 66 3.04 -15.72 -19.67
C GLY A 66 2.35 -14.77 -20.67
N VAL A 67 1.77 -15.31 -21.75
CA VAL A 67 1.03 -14.52 -22.75
C VAL A 67 -0.25 -13.94 -22.15
N GLU A 68 -1.03 -14.77 -21.43
CA GLU A 68 -2.23 -14.29 -20.72
C GLU A 68 -1.86 -13.30 -19.62
N MET A 69 -0.84 -13.61 -18.81
CA MET A 69 -0.36 -12.69 -17.78
C MET A 69 0.03 -11.31 -18.36
N ALA A 70 0.65 -11.26 -19.54
CA ALA A 70 0.99 -10.01 -20.21
C ALA A 70 -0.26 -9.21 -20.65
N LYS A 71 -1.36 -9.88 -21.02
CA LYS A 71 -2.64 -9.21 -21.33
C LYS A 71 -3.21 -8.53 -20.07
N TRP A 72 -3.16 -9.21 -18.92
CA TRP A 72 -3.61 -8.63 -17.65
C TRP A 72 -2.76 -7.43 -17.21
N GLN A 73 -1.46 -7.44 -17.51
CA GLN A 73 -0.56 -6.32 -17.24
C GLN A 73 -0.90 -5.07 -18.07
N LYS A 74 -1.28 -5.26 -19.34
CA LYS A 74 -1.55 -4.17 -20.29
C LYS A 74 -3.01 -3.69 -20.25
N GLY A 75 -3.95 -4.59 -19.99
CA GLY A 75 -5.39 -4.39 -20.18
C GLY A 75 -6.10 -3.68 -19.03
N GLN A 76 -5.53 -3.65 -17.83
CA GLN A 76 -6.10 -2.88 -16.73
C GLN A 76 -5.53 -1.46 -16.76
N PRO A 77 -6.29 -0.42 -17.18
CA PRO A 77 -5.89 0.94 -16.91
C PRO A 77 -5.76 1.08 -15.39
N LYS A 78 -4.51 1.07 -14.90
CA LYS A 78 -4.19 1.16 -13.47
C LYS A 78 -5.01 2.30 -12.85
N GLY A 79 -6.03 1.94 -12.09
CA GLY A 79 -6.83 2.90 -11.32
C GLY A 79 -7.92 3.67 -12.06
N ARG A 80 -8.31 3.35 -13.30
CA ARG A 80 -9.49 4.03 -13.89
C ARG A 80 -10.78 3.44 -13.30
N PRO A 81 -11.58 4.22 -12.55
CA PRO A 81 -12.88 3.73 -12.10
C PRO A 81 -13.80 3.55 -13.32
N LYS A 82 -14.42 2.37 -13.43
CA LYS A 82 -15.34 2.04 -14.53
C LYS A 82 -16.64 2.83 -14.47
N LYS A 83 -17.03 3.26 -13.26
CA LYS A 83 -18.27 3.99 -12.97
C LYS A 83 -17.93 5.27 -12.23
N ASP A 84 -18.71 6.31 -12.50
CA ASP A 84 -18.59 7.60 -11.82
C ASP A 84 -19.01 7.46 -10.35
N VAL A 85 -18.10 7.81 -9.44
CA VAL A 85 -18.27 7.67 -7.99
C VAL A 85 -19.42 8.54 -7.47
N PHE A 86 -19.61 9.74 -8.04
CA PHE A 86 -20.69 10.65 -7.62
C PHE A 86 -22.06 10.15 -8.08
N ASP A 87 -22.14 9.53 -9.26
CA ASP A 87 -23.38 8.93 -9.75
C ASP A 87 -23.75 7.66 -8.96
N MET A 88 -22.75 6.92 -8.46
CA MET A 88 -22.96 5.76 -7.58
C MET A 88 -23.44 6.18 -6.19
N LEU A 89 -22.76 7.17 -5.60
CA LEU A 89 -23.08 7.66 -4.25
C LEU A 89 -24.29 8.61 -4.23
N LYS A 90 -24.78 9.05 -5.39
CA LYS A 90 -25.88 10.02 -5.55
C LYS A 90 -25.62 11.35 -4.84
N ILE A 91 -24.37 11.80 -4.86
CA ILE A 91 -23.92 13.03 -4.21
C ILE A 91 -23.61 14.09 -5.27
N ASN A 92 -24.03 15.34 -5.03
CA ASN A 92 -23.63 16.46 -5.88
C ASN A 92 -22.32 17.09 -5.36
N PRO A 93 -21.19 17.00 -6.09
CA PRO A 93 -19.90 17.51 -5.62
C PRO A 93 -19.90 19.02 -5.34
N LEU A 94 -20.78 19.79 -5.99
CA LEU A 94 -20.86 21.24 -5.80
C LEU A 94 -21.28 21.65 -4.37
N ASN A 95 -22.05 20.80 -3.69
CA ASN A 95 -22.57 21.07 -2.35
C ASN A 95 -21.55 20.76 -1.25
N HIS A 96 -20.52 19.97 -1.57
CA HIS A 96 -19.53 19.48 -0.61
C HIS A 96 -18.14 20.08 -0.85
N TYR A 97 -18.08 21.32 -1.34
CA TYR A 97 -16.83 22.03 -1.59
C TYR A 97 -15.99 22.27 -0.33
N TRP A 98 -16.62 22.25 0.85
CA TRP A 98 -15.98 22.42 2.15
C TRP A 98 -15.24 21.16 2.64
N ASN A 99 -15.52 19.99 2.04
CA ASN A 99 -14.82 18.76 2.38
C ASN A 99 -13.50 18.67 1.62
N PHE A 100 -12.43 19.12 2.27
CA PHE A 100 -11.08 19.14 1.71
C PHE A 100 -10.55 17.73 1.39
N SER A 101 -10.93 16.71 2.15
CA SER A 101 -10.52 15.32 1.91
C SER A 101 -11.09 14.80 0.58
N MET A 102 -12.39 14.99 0.37
CA MET A 102 -13.06 14.55 -0.85
C MET A 102 -12.60 15.34 -2.09
N MET A 103 -12.40 16.66 -1.97
CA MET A 103 -11.92 17.48 -3.09
C MET A 103 -10.47 17.18 -3.46
N SER A 104 -9.62 16.90 -2.47
CA SER A 104 -8.19 16.60 -2.69
C SER A 104 -7.95 15.33 -3.50
N GLU A 105 -8.86 14.35 -3.45
CA GLU A 105 -8.78 13.14 -4.26
C GLU A 105 -8.82 13.45 -5.77
N PHE A 106 -9.50 14.53 -6.17
CA PHE A 106 -9.61 14.95 -7.57
C PHE A 106 -8.54 16.00 -7.97
N MET A 107 -7.55 16.22 -7.10
CA MET A 107 -6.42 17.11 -7.33
C MET A 107 -5.11 16.31 -7.39
N THR A 108 -4.15 16.80 -8.16
CA THR A 108 -2.78 16.28 -8.15
C THR A 108 -2.08 16.72 -6.87
N GLU A 109 -0.92 16.13 -6.58
CA GLU A 109 -0.10 16.55 -5.44
C GLU A 109 0.28 18.03 -5.50
N MET A 110 0.40 18.59 -6.71
CA MET A 110 0.70 19.99 -6.98
C MET A 110 -0.55 20.90 -7.00
N GLY A 111 -1.70 20.42 -6.55
CA GLY A 111 -2.94 21.19 -6.46
C GLY A 111 -3.68 21.43 -7.79
N LYS A 112 -3.25 20.82 -8.90
CA LYS A 112 -3.97 20.92 -10.19
C LYS A 112 -5.17 19.97 -10.21
N ILE A 113 -6.27 20.37 -10.83
CA ILE A 113 -7.42 19.47 -11.02
C ILE A 113 -7.03 18.35 -11.99
N LYS A 114 -7.22 17.09 -11.58
CA LYS A 114 -6.92 15.89 -12.40
C LYS A 114 -7.75 15.88 -13.69
N HIS A 115 -7.20 15.35 -14.78
CA HIS A 115 -7.92 15.22 -16.05
C HIS A 115 -9.02 14.14 -15.95
N SER A 116 -10.05 14.21 -16.80
CA SER A 116 -11.16 13.22 -16.81
C SER A 116 -10.68 11.78 -17.06
N LYS A 117 -9.54 11.63 -17.73
CA LYS A 117 -8.86 10.34 -17.96
C LYS A 117 -8.38 9.71 -16.65
N ASP A 118 -7.94 10.54 -15.70
CA ASP A 118 -7.40 10.10 -14.41
C ASP A 118 -8.51 9.95 -13.37
N THR A 119 -9.50 10.84 -13.37
CA THR A 119 -10.63 10.77 -12.43
C THR A 119 -11.67 9.73 -12.82
N GLY A 120 -11.79 9.40 -14.11
CA GLY A 120 -12.81 8.49 -14.63
C GLY A 120 -14.26 8.98 -14.45
N LEU A 121 -14.46 10.26 -14.13
CA LEU A 121 -15.78 10.85 -13.95
C LEU A 121 -16.46 11.16 -15.28
N ARG A 122 -17.79 11.21 -15.26
CA ARG A 122 -18.59 11.65 -16.40
C ARG A 122 -18.34 13.15 -16.64
N PRO A 123 -18.34 13.65 -17.90
CA PRO A 123 -18.00 15.05 -18.18
C PRO A 123 -18.83 16.09 -17.40
N VAL A 124 -20.10 15.78 -17.12
CA VAL A 124 -20.99 16.64 -16.32
C VAL A 124 -20.49 16.75 -14.88
N ASN A 125 -20.16 15.62 -14.24
CA ASN A 125 -19.69 15.60 -12.86
C ASN A 125 -18.27 16.13 -12.74
N GLN A 126 -17.40 15.86 -13.72
CA GLN A 126 -16.06 16.45 -13.80
C GLN A 126 -16.12 17.99 -13.77
N ARG A 127 -17.06 18.61 -14.51
CA ARG A 127 -17.26 20.08 -14.46
C ARG A 127 -17.73 20.56 -13.10
N LYS A 128 -18.63 19.81 -12.43
CA LYS A 128 -19.12 20.16 -11.09
C LYS A 128 -18.02 20.04 -10.04
N VAL A 129 -17.21 18.98 -10.07
CA VAL A 129 -16.02 18.80 -9.22
C VAL A 129 -15.04 19.95 -9.46
N ALA A 130 -14.72 20.24 -10.71
CA ALA A 130 -13.80 21.33 -11.03
C ALA A 130 -14.30 22.69 -10.52
N LYS A 131 -15.63 22.93 -10.56
CA LYS A 131 -16.24 24.12 -9.99
C LYS A 131 -16.18 24.13 -8.45
N ALA A 132 -16.42 22.98 -7.81
CA ALA A 132 -16.34 22.83 -6.36
C ALA A 132 -14.91 23.08 -5.84
N VAL A 133 -13.89 22.49 -6.49
CA VAL A 133 -12.47 22.71 -6.16
C VAL A 133 -12.09 24.18 -6.32
N ARG A 134 -12.43 24.81 -7.46
CA ARG A 134 -12.15 26.24 -7.66
C ARG A 134 -12.84 27.13 -6.62
N ARG A 135 -14.07 26.78 -6.20
CA ARG A 135 -14.78 27.47 -5.13
C ARG A 135 -14.05 27.31 -3.79
N ALA A 136 -13.64 26.10 -3.43
CA ALA A 136 -12.94 25.83 -2.18
C ALA A 136 -11.62 26.62 -2.09
N ILE A 137 -10.85 26.65 -3.18
CA ILE A 137 -9.61 27.44 -3.29
C ILE A 137 -9.92 28.94 -3.20
N GLY A 138 -10.91 29.43 -3.95
CA GLY A 138 -11.28 30.85 -3.96
C GLY A 138 -11.80 31.38 -2.61
N LEU A 139 -12.38 30.50 -1.79
CA LEU A 139 -12.82 30.82 -0.43
C LEU A 139 -11.71 30.66 0.63
N GLY A 140 -10.52 30.19 0.24
CA GLY A 140 -9.41 29.96 1.17
C GLY A 140 -9.54 28.70 2.03
N LEU A 141 -10.42 27.76 1.67
CA LEU A 141 -10.60 26.49 2.41
C LEU A 141 -9.57 25.43 2.01
N MET A 142 -8.95 25.56 0.84
CA MET A 142 -7.97 24.61 0.32
C MET A 142 -6.79 25.32 -0.35
N PRO A 143 -5.55 24.79 -0.20
CA PRO A 143 -4.39 25.31 -0.90
C PRO A 143 -4.48 25.06 -2.42
N SER A 144 -3.87 25.96 -3.20
CA SER A 144 -3.85 25.90 -4.66
C SER A 144 -2.66 25.13 -5.25
N VAL A 145 -1.55 25.04 -4.51
CA VAL A 145 -0.26 24.52 -5.01
C VAL A 145 0.15 23.17 -4.42
N HIS A 146 -0.53 22.72 -3.37
CA HIS A 146 -0.27 21.45 -2.70
C HIS A 146 -1.58 20.84 -2.18
N ARG A 147 -1.55 19.60 -1.68
CA ARG A 147 -2.70 19.03 -0.96
C ARG A 147 -2.89 19.71 0.39
N HIS A 148 -4.11 19.62 0.93
CA HIS A 148 -4.41 20.17 2.26
C HIS A 148 -3.46 19.59 3.32
N PRO A 149 -2.88 20.40 4.22
CA PRO A 149 -1.84 19.96 5.16
C PRO A 149 -2.31 18.83 6.08
N GLU A 150 -3.56 18.85 6.53
CA GLU A 150 -4.15 17.77 7.34
C GLU A 150 -4.18 16.41 6.63
N ILE A 151 -4.15 16.37 5.30
CA ILE A 151 -4.07 15.12 4.54
C ILE A 151 -2.62 14.62 4.44
N LEU A 152 -1.66 15.53 4.44
CA LEU A 152 -0.24 15.21 4.34
C LEU A 152 0.35 14.74 5.68
N GLN A 153 -0.24 15.17 6.79
CA GLN A 153 0.19 14.76 8.11
C GLN A 153 -0.05 13.25 8.32
N PRO A 154 0.91 12.52 8.92
CA PRO A 154 0.71 11.12 9.24
C PRO A 154 -0.39 10.97 10.29
N ARG A 155 -1.21 9.93 10.13
CA ARG A 155 -2.26 9.53 11.08
C ARG A 155 -1.62 9.22 12.44
N GLY A 156 -1.59 10.21 13.34
CA GLY A 156 -0.98 10.11 14.67
C GLY A 156 -0.10 11.31 15.08
N ALA A 157 0.14 12.28 14.21
CA ALA A 157 0.96 13.47 14.56
C ALA A 157 0.22 14.50 15.43
N LEU A 158 -1.08 14.65 15.25
CA LEU A 158 -1.95 15.45 16.11
C LEU A 158 -2.58 14.47 17.09
N GLY A 159 -2.37 14.63 18.39
CA GLY A 159 -2.92 13.76 19.44
C GLY A 159 -4.46 13.82 19.55
N ARG A 160 -5.16 13.45 18.48
CA ARG A 160 -6.60 13.24 18.38
C ARG A 160 -6.88 11.92 17.66
#